data_AF-A0A1R3RAN9-F1
#
_entry.id   AF-A0A1R3RAN9-F1
#
_cell.length_a   1.000
_cell.length_b   1.000
_cell.length_c   1.000
_cell.angle_alpha   90.00
_cell.angle_beta   90.00
_cell.angle_gamma   90.00
#
_symmetry.space_group_name_H-M   'P 1'
#
loop_
_entity.id
_entity.type
_entity.pdbx_description
1 polymer ?
#
loop_
_entity_poly.entity_id
_entity_poly.type
_entity_poly.pdbx_seq_one_letter_code
_entity_poly.pdbx_strand_id
1 'polypeptide(L)'
;MPRVTERLFPTPSIFSRYICLGRMFSLGLCIFILLVFATRTSGASPDDLDGARQGILGVNASFDFVVVGAGASGLTLAARLAEQRFSVALVEAGDFYELRYPLAQVPGAAIVGIGSSVNSTTPIDWGFVAYGVPGANYRDVHYPRGRCLGGSPNKEAMQKWAELVEDDSYTFRRVLPFFQRTANFTPPNNKIRESNASVTFDTSAFDKSGEPLHVSYPDNPVTFSSWVQRGMESIGIEAAQDFNSGSLLGAQYCTLTINPYKKARSSSEAAFKSTPIPRLATLALYKNTMAKRILFSPERRAVGVVVRTRDSEYILRATREIIVSAGAFQSPQLLMVSGIGPVNALKEHGIDVIVDRPGVGQNMWDHVFFGPSYRVGLQTSTRIANDLLYLAQVIVQYIAYHHGPLTNQGTDFLAFEKLPSGVRSQFSDETVEDLSWFPSGWPEVEYAAIIGALVAPTSRGNVTIISADTDDLPIINPNWLATKTDQEVAIAVYRRIREAFKSEGMAPIIIGEEYFPGEQVQTDEEILDVVRNTVMTVYHASCTCKMGVRNDTMAVVDSQARVFGVEGLRVVDASAFPFLPPGHPQSVAYMLAEKIASDIILWD
;
A
#
# COMPACT_ATOMS: atom_id res chain seq x y z
N MET A 1 23.90 -3.06 42.58
CA MET A 1 25.19 -3.79 42.69
C MET A 1 24.94 -5.27 42.42
N PRO A 2 25.79 -5.99 41.68
CA PRO A 2 26.54 -5.54 40.52
C PRO A 2 26.38 -6.44 39.27
N ARG A 3 26.63 -5.79 38.12
CA ARG A 3 27.09 -6.31 36.83
C ARG A 3 27.79 -7.68 36.84
N VAL A 4 27.37 -8.56 35.95
CA VAL A 4 28.29 -9.44 35.21
C VAL A 4 27.93 -9.35 33.73
N THR A 5 28.86 -8.74 33.00
CA THR A 5 29.01 -8.72 31.55
C THR A 5 29.53 -10.07 31.07
N GLU A 6 28.92 -10.65 30.04
CA GLU A 6 29.69 -11.37 29.02
C GLU A 6 28.97 -11.31 27.68
N ARG A 7 29.63 -10.64 26.73
CA ARG A 7 29.22 -10.46 25.34
C ARG A 7 29.60 -11.70 24.56
N LEU A 8 28.65 -12.31 23.85
CA LEU A 8 28.93 -13.16 22.71
C LEU A 8 27.90 -12.91 21.61
N PHE A 9 28.22 -11.98 20.71
CA PHE A 9 27.74 -11.90 19.33
C PHE A 9 28.83 -11.17 18.53
N PRO A 10 28.99 -11.41 17.20
CA PRO A 10 27.90 -11.80 16.31
C PRO A 10 28.20 -12.93 15.30
N THR A 11 27.17 -13.71 14.98
CA THR A 11 27.05 -14.39 13.69
C THR A 11 26.59 -13.36 12.63
N PRO A 12 27.25 -13.27 11.46
CA PRO A 12 26.90 -12.28 10.46
C PRO A 12 25.68 -12.71 9.65
N SER A 13 24.77 -11.76 9.42
CA SER A 13 23.65 -11.91 8.49
C SER A 13 24.16 -12.25 7.08
N ILE A 14 23.54 -13.25 6.45
CA ILE A 14 23.91 -13.75 5.11
C ILE A 14 23.62 -12.70 4.01
N PHE A 15 22.88 -11.63 4.32
CA PHE A 15 22.74 -10.45 3.46
C PHE A 15 23.88 -9.41 3.59
N SER A 16 24.78 -9.54 4.57
CA SER A 16 25.89 -8.60 4.82
C SER A 16 27.22 -9.00 4.17
N ARG A 17 27.30 -10.15 3.49
CA ARG A 17 28.56 -10.66 2.91
C ARG A 17 28.98 -10.09 1.55
N TYR A 18 28.33 -9.03 1.05
CA TYR A 18 28.78 -8.33 -0.16
C TYR A 18 28.88 -6.83 0.07
N ILE A 19 29.89 -6.44 0.86
CA ILE A 19 30.34 -5.06 0.98
C ILE A 19 31.69 -4.93 0.28
N CYS A 20 31.65 -4.51 -0.99
CA CYS A 20 32.78 -3.86 -1.65
C CYS A 20 32.48 -2.33 -1.68
N LEU A 21 32.28 -1.73 -0.49
CA LEU A 21 31.76 -0.35 -0.35
C LEU A 21 32.69 0.76 -0.88
N GLY A 22 33.96 0.47 -1.17
CA GLY A 22 34.93 1.51 -1.54
C GLY A 22 34.87 1.98 -3.01
N ARG A 23 34.43 1.12 -3.94
CA ARG A 23 34.34 1.44 -5.38
C ARG A 23 32.91 1.62 -5.90
N MET A 24 31.90 1.17 -5.15
CA MET A 24 30.48 1.34 -5.48
C MET A 24 29.99 2.78 -5.30
N PHE A 25 30.62 3.57 -4.41
CA PHE A 25 30.21 4.94 -4.13
C PHE A 25 30.37 5.88 -5.34
N SER A 26 31.45 5.74 -6.13
CA SER A 26 31.72 6.62 -7.28
C SER A 26 30.91 6.28 -8.53
N LEU A 27 30.54 5.02 -8.73
CA LEU A 27 29.79 4.57 -9.91
C LEU A 27 28.28 4.53 -9.67
N GLY A 28 27.83 4.19 -8.45
CA GLY A 28 26.45 4.38 -8.01
C GLY A 28 26.03 5.85 -8.07
N LEU A 29 26.97 6.77 -7.78
CA LEU A 29 26.78 8.20 -8.00
C LEU A 29 26.64 8.55 -9.49
N CYS A 30 27.43 7.94 -10.40
CA CYS A 30 27.28 8.17 -11.84
C CYS A 30 25.94 7.63 -12.40
N ILE A 31 25.47 6.50 -11.89
CA ILE A 31 24.18 5.88 -12.28
C ILE A 31 23.00 6.69 -11.74
N PHE A 32 23.10 7.14 -10.49
CA PHE A 32 22.17 8.10 -9.90
C PHE A 32 22.14 9.40 -10.72
N ILE A 33 23.31 9.94 -11.07
CA ILE A 33 23.43 11.12 -11.94
C ILE A 33 22.76 10.86 -13.29
N LEU A 34 23.03 9.76 -13.98
CA LEU A 34 22.45 9.46 -15.30
C LEU A 34 20.91 9.33 -15.26
N LEU A 35 20.37 8.63 -14.25
CA LEU A 35 18.92 8.49 -14.07
C LEU A 35 18.27 9.83 -13.67
N VAL A 36 18.90 10.61 -12.79
CA VAL A 36 18.43 11.95 -12.41
C VAL A 36 18.45 12.91 -13.61
N PHE A 37 19.52 12.91 -14.42
CA PHE A 37 19.61 13.74 -15.62
C PHE A 37 18.56 13.36 -16.67
N ALA A 38 18.27 12.08 -16.84
CA ALA A 38 17.26 11.62 -17.79
C ALA A 38 15.82 11.94 -17.37
N THR A 39 15.53 11.90 -16.06
CA THR A 39 14.23 12.37 -15.55
C THR A 39 14.03 13.88 -15.64
N ARG A 40 15.11 14.66 -15.83
CA ARG A 40 15.05 16.12 -16.07
C ARG A 40 14.90 16.51 -17.54
N THR A 41 15.27 15.62 -18.48
CA THR A 41 15.13 15.87 -19.92
C THR A 41 13.70 15.65 -20.45
N SER A 42 12.86 14.92 -19.73
CA SER A 42 11.41 15.03 -19.87
C SER A 42 10.99 16.35 -19.21
N GLY A 43 10.66 17.36 -20.01
CA GLY A 43 10.48 18.75 -19.58
C GLY A 43 9.80 18.92 -18.23
N ALA A 44 10.35 19.83 -17.42
CA ALA A 44 9.82 20.18 -16.11
C ALA A 44 8.32 20.46 -16.21
N SER A 45 7.51 19.50 -15.76
CA SER A 45 6.12 19.79 -15.44
C SER A 45 6.15 20.89 -14.38
N PRO A 46 5.32 21.94 -14.49
CA PRO A 46 5.15 22.89 -13.39
C PRO A 46 4.93 22.11 -12.08
N ASP A 47 5.47 22.62 -10.97
CA ASP A 47 5.24 22.13 -9.59
C ASP A 47 3.80 22.43 -9.14
N ASP A 48 2.82 21.99 -9.94
CA ASP A 48 1.42 22.35 -9.83
C ASP A 48 0.51 21.18 -10.24
N LEU A 49 -0.60 21.06 -9.53
CA LEU A 49 -1.68 20.10 -9.72
C LEU A 49 -2.79 20.77 -10.54
N ASP A 50 -2.81 20.61 -11.87
CA ASP A 50 -3.90 21.07 -12.75
C ASP A 50 -4.44 22.50 -12.45
N GLY A 51 -3.54 23.45 -12.20
CA GLY A 51 -3.87 24.85 -11.91
C GLY A 51 -4.20 25.16 -10.44
N ALA A 52 -3.89 24.25 -9.52
CA ALA A 52 -3.98 24.49 -8.10
C ALA A 52 -3.08 25.67 -7.67
N ARG A 53 -3.50 26.37 -6.63
CA ARG A 53 -2.72 27.48 -6.08
C ARG A 53 -1.84 26.96 -4.96
N GLN A 54 -0.65 27.53 -4.81
CA GLN A 54 0.12 27.34 -3.58
C GLN A 54 -0.59 28.05 -2.43
N GLY A 55 -0.73 27.36 -1.29
CA GLY A 55 -1.28 27.93 -0.06
C GLY A 55 -0.40 29.05 0.50
N ILE A 56 -1.03 30.02 1.16
CA ILE A 56 -0.30 31.13 1.80
C ILE A 56 0.16 30.67 3.18
N LEU A 57 1.46 30.41 3.32
CA LEU A 57 2.07 29.90 4.55
C LEU A 57 2.07 30.95 5.67
N GLY A 58 1.90 30.51 6.91
CA GLY A 58 1.98 31.37 8.10
C GLY A 58 0.79 32.31 8.30
N VAL A 59 -0.24 32.22 7.46
CA VAL A 59 -1.42 33.06 7.52
C VAL A 59 -2.66 32.21 7.74
N ASN A 60 -3.49 32.60 8.69
CA ASN A 60 -4.77 31.95 8.91
C ASN A 60 -5.68 32.13 7.68
N ALA A 61 -6.33 31.06 7.25
CA ALA A 61 -7.22 31.07 6.10
C ALA A 61 -8.47 30.22 6.35
N SER A 62 -9.49 30.35 5.50
CA SER A 62 -10.74 29.62 5.59
C SER A 62 -11.11 29.04 4.23
N PHE A 63 -11.62 27.81 4.25
CA PHE A 63 -12.00 27.03 3.08
C PHE A 63 -13.33 26.32 3.35
N ASP A 64 -14.02 25.88 2.30
CA ASP A 64 -15.15 24.96 2.45
C ASP A 64 -14.69 23.67 3.11
N PHE A 65 -13.60 23.12 2.59
CA PHE A 65 -13.00 21.88 3.07
C PHE A 65 -11.51 22.02 3.38
N VAL A 66 -11.07 21.36 4.44
CA VAL A 66 -9.64 21.14 4.72
C VAL A 66 -9.37 19.64 4.67
N VAL A 67 -8.57 19.20 3.70
CA VAL A 67 -8.18 17.81 3.50
C VAL A 67 -6.74 17.62 3.99
N VAL A 68 -6.52 16.68 4.90
CA VAL A 68 -5.21 16.42 5.53
C VAL A 68 -4.62 15.13 4.98
N GLY A 69 -3.56 15.24 4.19
CA GLY A 69 -2.86 14.17 3.49
C GLY A 69 -3.20 14.13 2.00
N ALA A 70 -2.19 14.32 1.15
CA ALA A 70 -2.29 14.25 -0.31
C ALA A 70 -1.92 12.86 -0.87
N GLY A 71 -2.23 11.81 -0.11
CA GLY A 71 -2.13 10.42 -0.56
C GLY A 71 -3.18 10.06 -1.64
N ALA A 72 -3.30 8.76 -1.95
CA ALA A 72 -4.23 8.27 -2.98
C ALA A 72 -5.69 8.75 -2.75
N SER A 73 -6.21 8.58 -1.53
CA SER A 73 -7.58 8.99 -1.20
C SER A 73 -7.73 10.52 -1.08
N GLY A 74 -6.85 11.17 -0.31
CA GLY A 74 -7.00 12.58 0.01
C GLY A 74 -6.87 13.50 -1.20
N LEU A 75 -5.89 13.27 -2.08
CA LEU A 75 -5.76 14.07 -3.31
C LEU A 75 -6.94 13.84 -4.26
N THR A 76 -7.38 12.58 -4.43
CA THR A 76 -8.54 12.26 -5.29
C THR A 76 -9.79 12.98 -4.80
N LEU A 77 -10.08 12.89 -3.50
CA LEU A 77 -11.24 13.56 -2.91
C LEU A 77 -11.13 15.08 -3.04
N ALA A 78 -9.98 15.66 -2.69
CA ALA A 78 -9.76 17.11 -2.79
C ALA A 78 -9.93 17.61 -4.22
N ALA A 79 -9.45 16.85 -5.21
CA ALA A 79 -9.60 17.16 -6.62
C ALA A 79 -11.08 17.16 -7.05
N ARG A 80 -11.84 16.12 -6.69
CA ARG A 80 -13.29 16.05 -7.00
C ARG A 80 -14.09 17.20 -6.39
N LEU A 81 -13.76 17.60 -5.16
CA LEU A 81 -14.40 18.76 -4.53
C LEU A 81 -14.05 20.07 -5.25
N ALA A 82 -12.78 20.26 -5.63
CA ALA A 82 -12.34 21.45 -6.36
C ALA A 82 -12.93 21.52 -7.79
N GLU A 83 -13.13 20.39 -8.46
CA GLU A 83 -13.83 20.30 -9.75
C GLU A 83 -15.27 20.83 -9.67
N GLN A 84 -15.92 20.73 -8.51
CA GLN A 84 -17.23 21.33 -8.22
C GLN A 84 -17.16 22.77 -7.69
N ARG A 85 -15.98 23.39 -7.76
CA ARG A 85 -15.70 24.77 -7.33
C ARG A 85 -15.81 25.04 -5.84
N PHE A 86 -15.80 24.01 -5.00
CA PHE A 86 -15.56 24.20 -3.57
C PHE A 86 -14.14 24.73 -3.35
N SER A 87 -13.98 25.60 -2.35
CA SER A 87 -12.66 26.03 -1.90
C SER A 87 -12.05 24.96 -1.00
N VAL A 88 -10.87 24.45 -1.37
CA VAL A 88 -10.25 23.30 -0.68
C VAL A 88 -8.83 23.64 -0.28
N ALA A 89 -8.48 23.45 1.00
CA ALA A 89 -7.08 23.38 1.41
C ALA A 89 -6.63 21.91 1.45
N LEU A 90 -5.61 21.56 0.67
CA LEU A 90 -4.97 20.25 0.71
C LEU A 90 -3.64 20.36 1.45
N VAL A 91 -3.53 19.73 2.62
CA VAL A 91 -2.36 19.80 3.50
C VAL A 91 -1.53 18.53 3.36
N GLU A 92 -0.25 18.65 3.01
CA GLU A 92 0.66 17.52 2.83
C GLU A 92 2.00 17.78 3.52
N ALA A 93 2.42 16.82 4.35
CA ALA A 93 3.66 16.92 5.10
C ALA A 93 4.90 16.76 4.19
N GLY A 94 4.78 16.00 3.09
CA GLY A 94 5.81 15.82 2.09
C GLY A 94 5.82 16.89 0.99
N ASP A 95 6.60 16.61 -0.05
CA ASP A 95 6.66 17.37 -1.30
C ASP A 95 6.40 16.43 -2.48
N PHE A 96 6.41 16.95 -3.69
CA PHE A 96 6.41 16.14 -4.90
C PHE A 96 7.59 15.16 -4.90
N TYR A 97 7.25 13.87 -4.98
CA TYR A 97 8.22 12.80 -4.74
C TYR A 97 9.35 12.79 -5.77
N GLU A 98 9.13 13.34 -6.96
CA GLU A 98 10.03 13.20 -8.09
C GLU A 98 11.09 14.29 -8.09
N LEU A 99 10.83 15.36 -7.36
CA LEU A 99 11.83 16.36 -7.03
C LEU A 99 12.81 15.82 -5.97
N ARG A 100 12.29 15.05 -4.99
CA ARG A 100 13.06 14.50 -3.87
C ARG A 100 13.74 13.17 -4.20
N TYR A 101 13.07 12.30 -4.94
CA TYR A 101 13.52 10.98 -5.33
C TYR A 101 13.03 10.63 -6.75
N PRO A 102 13.69 11.18 -7.80
CA PRO A 102 13.29 11.00 -9.20
C PRO A 102 13.20 9.54 -9.61
N LEU A 103 14.06 8.69 -9.04
CA LEU A 103 14.12 7.25 -9.31
C LEU A 103 12.76 6.59 -9.23
N ALA A 104 11.94 6.94 -8.25
CA ALA A 104 10.72 6.18 -8.10
C ALA A 104 9.63 6.53 -9.14
N GLN A 105 9.84 7.53 -10.03
CA GLN A 105 9.07 7.66 -11.28
C GLN A 105 9.27 6.46 -12.21
N VAL A 106 10.44 5.83 -12.16
CA VAL A 106 10.80 4.66 -12.97
C VAL A 106 10.18 3.42 -12.31
N PRO A 107 9.28 2.69 -12.99
CA PRO A 107 8.63 1.52 -12.42
C PRO A 107 9.63 0.51 -11.84
N GLY A 108 10.66 0.12 -12.60
CA GLY A 108 11.65 -0.88 -12.17
C GLY A 108 12.60 -0.42 -11.06
N ALA A 109 12.59 0.86 -10.70
CA ALA A 109 13.32 1.38 -9.55
C ALA A 109 12.46 1.44 -8.27
N ALA A 110 11.19 0.98 -8.32
CA ALA A 110 10.30 0.99 -7.17
C ALA A 110 10.87 0.27 -5.94
N ILE A 111 11.68 -0.77 -6.14
CA ILE A 111 12.28 -1.58 -5.06
C ILE A 111 13.59 -1.00 -4.52
N VAL A 112 14.12 0.07 -5.11
CA VAL A 112 15.43 0.63 -4.72
C VAL A 112 15.28 1.43 -3.43
N GLY A 113 15.97 0.98 -2.38
CA GLY A 113 15.97 1.63 -1.07
C GLY A 113 14.79 1.22 -0.19
N ILE A 114 14.01 0.21 -0.60
CA ILE A 114 12.87 -0.33 0.15
C ILE A 114 13.24 -1.72 0.67
N GLY A 115 12.88 -2.02 1.93
CA GLY A 115 13.07 -3.34 2.53
C GLY A 115 12.74 -3.33 4.01
N SER A 116 12.75 -4.52 4.63
CA SER A 116 12.42 -4.71 6.05
C SER A 116 13.53 -4.29 7.01
N SER A 117 14.74 -4.00 6.52
CA SER A 117 15.83 -3.49 7.35
C SER A 117 15.55 -2.05 7.78
N VAL A 118 15.78 -1.74 9.05
CA VAL A 118 15.70 -0.37 9.62
C VAL A 118 16.63 0.65 8.94
N ASN A 119 17.62 0.17 8.18
CA ASN A 119 18.55 1.01 7.42
C ASN A 119 18.10 1.25 5.96
N SER A 120 17.01 0.62 5.52
CA SER A 120 16.49 0.75 4.15
C SER A 120 15.54 1.94 4.05
N THR A 121 16.06 3.17 4.10
CA THR A 121 15.24 4.39 4.02
C THR A 121 15.46 5.16 2.72
N THR A 122 14.46 5.93 2.30
CA THR A 122 14.57 6.87 1.17
C THR A 122 14.15 8.29 1.60
N PRO A 123 14.54 9.35 0.86
CA PRO A 123 14.15 10.72 1.21
C PRO A 123 12.64 11.02 1.12
N ILE A 124 11.85 10.08 0.61
CA ILE A 124 10.39 10.19 0.46
C ILE A 124 9.64 9.21 1.37
N ASP A 125 10.36 8.57 2.30
CA ASP A 125 9.81 7.65 3.28
C ASP A 125 9.68 8.34 4.64
N TRP A 126 8.65 7.97 5.40
CA TRP A 126 8.46 8.38 6.78
C TRP A 126 9.45 7.71 7.74
N GLY A 127 10.03 6.57 7.36
CA GLY A 127 11.01 5.86 8.19
C GLY A 127 10.39 5.17 9.41
N PHE A 128 9.15 4.71 9.31
CA PHE A 128 8.49 3.98 10.39
C PHE A 128 9.21 2.67 10.70
N VAL A 129 9.32 2.36 11.99
CA VAL A 129 9.85 1.08 12.45
C VAL A 129 8.85 0.47 13.43
N ALA A 130 8.43 -0.76 13.14
CA ALA A 130 7.74 -1.60 14.11
C ALA A 130 8.82 -2.32 14.94
N TYR A 131 8.92 -1.96 16.22
CA TYR A 131 9.95 -2.48 17.11
C TYR A 131 9.53 -3.80 17.76
N GLY A 132 10.46 -4.75 17.85
CA GLY A 132 10.28 -5.98 18.63
C GLY A 132 9.06 -6.82 18.25
N VAL A 133 8.75 -6.96 16.96
CA VAL A 133 7.51 -7.61 16.49
C VAL A 133 7.53 -9.12 16.84
N PRO A 134 6.67 -9.62 17.76
CA PRO A 134 6.80 -10.99 18.27
C PRO A 134 6.70 -12.08 17.20
N GLY A 135 5.70 -12.01 16.32
CA GLY A 135 5.58 -12.96 15.20
C GLY A 135 6.56 -12.72 14.04
N ALA A 136 7.50 -11.78 14.19
CA ALA A 136 8.67 -11.63 13.34
C ALA A 136 9.96 -12.02 14.08
N ASN A 137 9.86 -12.89 15.10
CA ASN A 137 10.97 -13.25 16.00
C ASN A 137 11.61 -12.04 16.68
N TYR A 138 10.78 -11.09 17.13
CA TYR A 138 11.17 -9.86 17.81
C TYR A 138 12.14 -8.98 17.01
N ARG A 139 12.14 -9.11 15.67
CA ARG A 139 12.88 -8.19 14.80
C ARG A 139 12.25 -6.81 14.84
N ASP A 140 13.12 -5.82 14.73
CA ASP A 140 12.73 -4.48 14.31
C ASP A 140 12.54 -4.50 12.80
N VAL A 141 11.35 -4.10 12.35
CA VAL A 141 10.95 -4.15 10.95
C VAL A 141 10.65 -2.75 10.46
N HIS A 142 11.42 -2.30 9.47
CA HIS A 142 11.10 -1.09 8.74
C HIS A 142 9.78 -1.25 7.99
N TYR A 143 8.90 -0.27 8.14
CA TYR A 143 7.59 -0.23 7.50
C TYR A 143 7.54 0.99 6.56
N PRO A 144 8.05 0.86 5.33
CA PRO A 144 8.13 1.97 4.41
C PRO A 144 6.73 2.49 4.05
N ARG A 145 6.61 3.81 3.94
CA ARG A 145 5.37 4.49 3.54
C ARG A 145 5.65 5.39 2.34
N GLY A 146 5.47 4.82 1.15
CA GLY A 146 5.51 5.54 -0.11
C GLY A 146 5.73 4.65 -1.34
N ARG A 147 4.65 4.52 -2.15
CA ARG A 147 4.54 4.05 -3.54
C ARG A 147 4.08 2.61 -3.84
N CYS A 148 3.36 2.55 -4.97
CA CYS A 148 2.25 1.68 -5.40
C CYS A 148 2.50 0.20 -5.69
N LEU A 149 1.38 -0.54 -5.59
CA LEU A 149 0.94 -1.64 -6.46
C LEU A 149 -0.60 -1.55 -6.63
N GLY A 150 -1.11 -1.90 -7.81
CA GLY A 150 -2.54 -1.82 -8.17
C GLY A 150 -3.40 -2.82 -7.39
N GLY A 151 -4.61 -2.40 -7.03
CA GLY A 151 -5.55 -3.18 -6.24
C GLY A 151 -6.69 -3.78 -7.04
N SER A 152 -7.32 -4.81 -6.49
CA SER A 152 -8.33 -5.59 -7.19
C SER A 152 -9.64 -5.59 -6.39
N PRO A 153 -10.77 -5.19 -6.97
CA PRO A 153 -12.05 -5.24 -6.29
C PRO A 153 -12.52 -6.70 -6.19
N ASN A 154 -13.18 -7.08 -5.09
CA ASN A 154 -13.72 -8.44 -4.88
C ASN A 154 -15.20 -8.38 -4.51
N LYS A 155 -16.05 -9.14 -5.22
CA LYS A 155 -17.51 -9.08 -5.08
C LYS A 155 -17.98 -9.46 -3.68
N GLU A 156 -17.48 -10.57 -3.16
CA GLU A 156 -17.89 -11.11 -1.87
C GLU A 156 -17.34 -10.28 -0.71
N ALA A 157 -16.12 -9.74 -0.84
CA ALA A 157 -15.58 -8.77 0.10
C ALA A 157 -16.47 -7.52 0.15
N MET A 158 -16.82 -6.92 -0.99
CA MET A 158 -17.68 -5.74 -0.98
C MET A 158 -19.10 -6.03 -0.45
N GLN A 159 -19.64 -7.23 -0.70
CA GLN A 159 -20.89 -7.67 -0.09
C GLN A 159 -20.78 -7.73 1.45
N LYS A 160 -19.71 -8.35 1.96
CA LYS A 160 -19.43 -8.42 3.40
C LYS A 160 -19.18 -7.04 4.01
N TRP A 161 -18.57 -6.11 3.27
CA TRP A 161 -18.45 -4.71 3.70
C TRP A 161 -19.84 -4.12 3.92
N ALA A 162 -20.72 -4.19 2.92
CA ALA A 162 -22.08 -3.67 2.99
C ALA A 162 -22.85 -4.23 4.19
N GLU A 163 -22.72 -5.53 4.48
CA GLU A 163 -23.33 -6.19 5.63
C GLU A 163 -22.80 -5.66 6.97
N LEU A 164 -21.47 -5.54 7.11
CA LEU A 164 -20.85 -5.09 8.37
C LEU A 164 -21.14 -3.63 8.73
N VAL A 165 -21.38 -2.79 7.71
CA VAL A 165 -21.68 -1.36 7.90
C VAL A 165 -23.16 -1.05 7.73
N GLU A 166 -23.98 -2.07 7.47
CA GLU A 166 -25.43 -1.98 7.21
C GLU A 166 -25.78 -0.95 6.11
N ASP A 167 -25.02 -0.94 5.02
CA ASP A 167 -25.19 0.00 3.90
C ASP A 167 -24.94 -0.68 2.55
N ASP A 168 -26.03 -0.99 1.84
CA ASP A 168 -26.02 -1.63 0.52
C ASP A 168 -25.31 -0.80 -0.56
N SER A 169 -25.03 0.48 -0.32
CA SER A 169 -24.24 1.30 -1.25
C SER A 169 -22.79 0.81 -1.39
N TYR A 170 -22.31 -0.04 -0.48
CA TYR A 170 -21.00 -0.70 -0.56
C TYR A 170 -21.01 -2.01 -1.34
N THR A 171 -22.16 -2.54 -1.76
CA THR A 171 -22.19 -3.75 -2.60
C THR A 171 -21.41 -3.55 -3.89
N PHE A 172 -20.75 -4.60 -4.40
CA PHE A 172 -19.85 -4.48 -5.56
C PHE A 172 -20.47 -3.75 -6.76
N ARG A 173 -21.73 -4.07 -7.08
CA ARG A 173 -22.46 -3.42 -8.18
C ARG A 173 -22.59 -1.90 -7.98
N ARG A 174 -22.78 -1.45 -6.74
CA ARG A 174 -22.94 -0.03 -6.39
C ARG A 174 -21.61 0.71 -6.35
N VAL A 175 -20.53 0.02 -5.97
CA VAL A 175 -19.19 0.63 -5.91
C VAL A 175 -18.37 0.52 -7.19
N LEU A 176 -18.71 -0.39 -8.10
CA LEU A 176 -17.99 -0.59 -9.37
C LEU A 176 -17.82 0.72 -10.17
N PRO A 177 -18.84 1.60 -10.30
CA PRO A 177 -18.66 2.89 -10.97
C PRO A 177 -17.59 3.78 -10.33
N PHE A 178 -17.37 3.69 -9.02
CA PHE A 178 -16.33 4.46 -8.32
C PHE A 178 -14.94 3.86 -8.51
N PHE A 179 -14.82 2.52 -8.59
CA PHE A 179 -13.57 1.86 -9.02
C PHE A 179 -13.18 2.27 -10.44
N GLN A 180 -14.17 2.29 -11.35
CA GLN A 180 -13.96 2.59 -12.75
C GLN A 180 -13.62 4.06 -13.01
N ARG A 181 -14.18 4.98 -12.21
CA ARG A 181 -14.05 6.42 -12.43
C ARG A 181 -12.62 6.92 -12.42
N THR A 182 -11.77 6.41 -11.53
CA THR A 182 -10.37 6.87 -11.45
C THR A 182 -9.45 6.20 -12.47
N ALA A 183 -9.80 4.99 -12.94
CA ALA A 183 -8.91 4.13 -13.71
C ALA A 183 -8.97 4.40 -15.23
N ASN A 184 -8.01 5.16 -15.74
CA ASN A 184 -7.76 5.32 -17.17
C ASN A 184 -7.04 4.09 -17.73
N PHE A 185 -7.83 3.08 -18.08
CA PHE A 185 -7.32 1.78 -18.51
C PHE A 185 -6.80 1.79 -19.96
N THR A 186 -5.61 1.21 -20.15
CA THR A 186 -5.05 0.93 -21.47
C THR A 186 -4.81 -0.58 -21.63
N PRO A 187 -5.45 -1.22 -22.62
CA PRO A 187 -5.25 -2.64 -22.92
C PRO A 187 -3.79 -3.03 -23.18
N PRO A 188 -3.40 -4.29 -22.89
CA PRO A 188 -2.07 -4.79 -23.21
C PRO A 188 -1.85 -4.85 -24.73
N ASN A 189 -0.63 -4.57 -25.17
CA ASN A 189 -0.23 -4.80 -26.56
C ASN A 189 0.45 -6.17 -26.72
N ASN A 190 -0.35 -7.22 -26.91
CA ASN A 190 0.13 -8.59 -27.11
C ASN A 190 0.95 -8.80 -28.41
N LYS A 191 1.06 -7.79 -29.30
CA LYS A 191 1.97 -7.85 -30.45
C LYS A 191 3.42 -7.48 -30.09
N ILE A 192 3.61 -6.74 -28.99
CA ILE A 192 4.93 -6.29 -28.51
C ILE A 192 5.40 -7.16 -27.35
N ARG A 193 4.47 -7.60 -26.49
CA ARG A 193 4.79 -8.56 -25.43
C ARG A 193 5.23 -9.89 -26.03
N GLU A 194 6.12 -10.58 -25.31
CA GLU A 194 6.52 -11.94 -25.67
C GLU A 194 5.30 -12.86 -25.81
N SER A 195 5.31 -13.76 -26.79
CA SER A 195 4.13 -14.57 -27.13
C SER A 195 3.67 -15.46 -25.97
N ASN A 196 4.60 -15.94 -25.16
CA ASN A 196 4.38 -16.72 -23.94
C ASN A 196 3.97 -15.87 -22.71
N ALA A 197 3.81 -14.56 -22.89
CA ALA A 197 3.39 -13.61 -21.87
C ALA A 197 2.20 -12.77 -22.35
N SER A 198 1.40 -13.33 -23.27
CA SER A 198 0.15 -12.72 -23.73
C SER A 198 -0.85 -12.61 -22.58
N VAL A 199 -1.65 -11.54 -22.57
CA VAL A 199 -2.59 -11.25 -21.48
C VAL A 199 -4.02 -11.17 -22.01
N THR A 200 -4.96 -11.76 -21.28
CA THR A 200 -6.40 -11.56 -21.45
C THR A 200 -6.89 -10.52 -20.44
N PHE A 201 -7.99 -9.83 -20.76
CA PHE A 201 -8.57 -8.79 -19.91
C PHE A 201 -10.06 -8.64 -20.21
N ASP A 202 -10.83 -8.15 -19.23
CA ASP A 202 -12.21 -7.75 -19.43
C ASP A 202 -12.33 -6.21 -19.44
N THR A 203 -12.81 -5.67 -20.55
CA THR A 203 -13.07 -4.23 -20.67
C THR A 203 -14.22 -3.75 -19.79
N SER A 204 -15.12 -4.65 -19.36
CA SER A 204 -16.27 -4.29 -18.52
C SER A 204 -15.85 -3.87 -17.10
N ALA A 205 -14.64 -4.24 -16.67
CA ALA A 205 -14.06 -3.82 -15.40
C ALA A 205 -13.63 -2.34 -15.38
N PHE A 206 -13.62 -1.67 -16.53
CA PHE A 206 -13.12 -0.30 -16.69
C PHE A 206 -14.12 0.58 -17.44
N ASP A 207 -14.17 1.88 -17.12
CA ASP A 207 -14.92 2.85 -17.90
C ASP A 207 -14.00 3.53 -18.92
N LYS A 208 -14.49 3.77 -20.14
CA LYS A 208 -13.74 4.47 -21.20
C LYS A 208 -13.42 5.92 -20.85
N SER A 209 -14.20 6.50 -19.93
CA SER A 209 -14.02 7.84 -19.38
C SER A 209 -13.27 7.85 -18.05
N GLY A 210 -12.79 6.69 -17.59
CA GLY A 210 -12.02 6.59 -16.35
C GLY A 210 -10.78 7.49 -16.40
N GLU A 211 -10.64 8.36 -15.40
CA GLU A 211 -9.54 9.31 -15.28
C GLU A 211 -9.32 9.74 -13.81
N PRO A 212 -8.09 10.10 -13.41
CA PRO A 212 -6.94 10.33 -14.28
C PRO A 212 -5.82 9.28 -14.17
N LEU A 213 -5.98 8.26 -13.32
CA LEU A 213 -4.92 7.32 -13.00
C LEU A 213 -4.72 6.33 -14.16
N HIS A 214 -3.55 6.34 -14.80
CA HIS A 214 -3.26 5.34 -15.83
C HIS A 214 -3.10 3.95 -15.23
N VAL A 215 -3.87 3.01 -15.76
CA VAL A 215 -3.83 1.59 -15.41
C VAL A 215 -3.53 0.82 -16.69
N SER A 216 -2.43 0.07 -16.71
CA SER A 216 -1.99 -0.64 -17.92
C SER A 216 -1.19 -1.89 -17.58
N TYR A 217 -0.86 -2.67 -18.60
CA TYR A 217 0.11 -3.75 -18.50
C TYR A 217 1.46 -3.27 -19.05
N PRO A 218 2.59 -3.62 -18.41
CA PRO A 218 3.92 -3.35 -18.97
C PRO A 218 4.08 -3.98 -20.36
N ASP A 219 4.75 -3.30 -21.29
CA ASP A 219 5.08 -3.91 -22.58
C ASP A 219 6.20 -4.95 -22.45
N ASN A 220 7.04 -4.81 -21.42
CA ASN A 220 8.12 -5.74 -21.07
C ASN A 220 7.69 -6.57 -19.86
N PRO A 221 7.15 -7.78 -20.04
CA PRO A 221 6.81 -8.66 -18.93
C PRO A 221 8.07 -9.13 -18.21
N VAL A 222 7.93 -9.46 -16.93
CA VAL A 222 9.01 -10.12 -16.17
C VAL A 222 9.20 -11.52 -16.73
N THR A 223 10.44 -11.85 -17.14
CA THR A 223 10.76 -13.14 -17.78
C THR A 223 10.38 -14.35 -16.93
N PHE A 224 10.38 -14.20 -15.61
CA PHE A 224 10.00 -15.26 -14.67
C PHE A 224 8.50 -15.57 -14.68
N SER A 225 7.65 -14.59 -15.00
CA SER A 225 6.19 -14.69 -14.85
C SER A 225 5.52 -15.76 -15.72
N SER A 226 5.98 -15.97 -16.96
CA SER A 226 5.44 -17.02 -17.81
C SER A 226 5.73 -18.44 -17.29
N TRP A 227 6.81 -18.59 -16.52
CA TRP A 227 7.16 -19.86 -15.88
C TRP A 227 6.37 -20.06 -14.60
N VAL A 228 6.23 -19.00 -13.81
CA VAL A 228 5.35 -18.98 -12.64
C VAL A 228 3.95 -19.46 -13.02
N GLN A 229 3.37 -18.95 -14.11
CA GLN A 229 2.06 -19.40 -14.60
C GLN A 229 2.00 -20.93 -14.74
N ARG A 230 2.99 -21.54 -15.39
CA ARG A 230 3.07 -23.00 -15.56
C ARG A 230 3.23 -23.72 -14.23
N GLY A 231 3.98 -23.14 -13.30
CA GLY A 231 4.14 -23.66 -11.94
C GLY A 231 2.82 -23.68 -11.18
N MET A 232 2.06 -22.59 -11.25
CA MET A 232 0.73 -22.45 -10.65
C MET A 232 -0.26 -23.44 -11.25
N GLU A 233 -0.32 -23.54 -12.58
CA GLU A 233 -1.16 -24.52 -13.30
C GLU A 233 -0.83 -25.96 -12.88
N SER A 234 0.45 -26.29 -12.74
CA SER A 234 0.91 -27.63 -12.35
C SER A 234 0.47 -28.05 -10.94
N ILE A 235 0.19 -27.09 -10.05
CA ILE A 235 -0.28 -27.34 -8.69
C ILE A 235 -1.79 -27.10 -8.53
N GLY A 236 -2.51 -26.98 -9.65
CA GLY A 236 -3.98 -26.86 -9.70
C GLY A 236 -4.52 -25.44 -9.56
N ILE A 237 -3.69 -24.42 -9.72
CA ILE A 237 -4.13 -23.01 -9.74
C ILE A 237 -4.26 -22.58 -11.21
N GLU A 238 -5.49 -22.60 -11.70
CA GLU A 238 -5.84 -22.30 -13.09
C GLU A 238 -5.67 -20.82 -13.45
N ALA A 239 -5.57 -20.52 -14.75
CA ALA A 239 -5.54 -19.16 -15.24
C ALA A 239 -6.86 -18.41 -14.94
N ALA A 240 -6.76 -17.23 -14.34
CA ALA A 240 -7.91 -16.34 -14.16
C ALA A 240 -8.15 -15.52 -15.43
N GLN A 241 -9.40 -15.10 -15.69
CA GLN A 241 -9.70 -14.20 -16.81
C GLN A 241 -9.14 -12.79 -16.58
N ASP A 242 -9.31 -12.26 -15.38
CA ASP A 242 -8.78 -10.98 -14.89
C ASP A 242 -8.98 -10.93 -13.36
N PHE A 243 -8.42 -9.89 -12.71
CA PHE A 243 -8.64 -9.60 -11.28
C PHE A 243 -9.47 -8.34 -11.02
N ASN A 244 -9.93 -7.65 -12.06
CA ASN A 244 -10.60 -6.35 -11.98
C ASN A 244 -12.13 -6.47 -11.99
N SER A 245 -12.68 -7.60 -12.43
CA SER A 245 -14.11 -7.90 -12.60
C SER A 245 -14.78 -8.45 -11.35
N GLY A 246 -14.09 -8.46 -10.21
CA GLY A 246 -14.66 -8.85 -8.92
C GLY A 246 -14.42 -10.29 -8.48
N SER A 247 -13.59 -11.06 -9.21
CA SER A 247 -13.16 -12.41 -8.85
C SER A 247 -11.63 -12.45 -8.78
N LEU A 248 -11.08 -13.14 -7.79
CA LEU A 248 -9.62 -13.21 -7.58
C LEU A 248 -9.02 -14.58 -7.84
N LEU A 249 -9.74 -15.67 -7.56
CA LEU A 249 -9.17 -17.02 -7.59
C LEU A 249 -8.60 -17.37 -8.98
N GLY A 250 -7.40 -17.92 -9.00
CA GLY A 250 -6.62 -18.25 -10.19
C GLY A 250 -5.36 -17.40 -10.35
N ALA A 251 -4.66 -17.56 -11.46
CA ALA A 251 -3.37 -16.94 -11.75
C ALA A 251 -3.40 -16.13 -13.05
N GLN A 252 -2.83 -14.92 -13.07
CA GLN A 252 -2.89 -14.03 -14.24
C GLN A 252 -1.87 -12.88 -14.13
N TYR A 253 -1.46 -12.33 -15.27
CA TYR A 253 -0.77 -11.04 -15.30
C TYR A 253 -1.67 -9.93 -14.73
N CYS A 254 -1.14 -9.06 -13.88
CA CYS A 254 -1.93 -8.01 -13.23
C CYS A 254 -1.73 -6.64 -13.88
N THR A 255 -2.76 -5.80 -13.77
CA THR A 255 -2.71 -4.39 -14.15
C THR A 255 -1.88 -3.60 -13.14
N LEU A 256 -1.07 -2.68 -13.66
CA LEU A 256 -0.20 -1.82 -12.87
C LEU A 256 -0.53 -0.35 -13.11
N THR A 257 -0.16 0.50 -12.15
CA THR A 257 -0.37 1.95 -12.27
C THR A 257 0.81 2.62 -12.98
N ILE A 258 0.86 2.38 -14.29
CA ILE A 258 1.92 2.82 -15.19
C ILE A 258 1.28 3.59 -16.34
N ASN A 259 1.83 4.76 -16.64
CA ASN A 259 1.49 5.51 -17.84
C ASN A 259 2.02 4.75 -19.06
N PRO A 260 1.14 4.24 -19.95
CA PRO A 260 1.55 3.38 -21.05
C PRO A 260 2.31 4.12 -22.16
N TYR A 261 2.30 5.45 -22.17
CA TYR A 261 3.00 6.26 -23.16
C TYR A 261 4.38 6.69 -22.65
N LYS A 262 4.45 7.21 -21.42
CA LYS A 262 5.69 7.66 -20.78
C LYS A 262 6.52 6.52 -20.19
N LYS A 263 5.89 5.35 -19.99
CA LYS A 263 6.46 4.20 -19.24
C LYS A 263 6.98 4.59 -17.87
N ALA A 264 6.28 5.51 -17.24
CA ALA A 264 6.55 6.02 -15.90
C ALA A 264 5.41 5.65 -14.96
N ARG A 265 5.67 5.65 -13.66
CA ARG A 265 4.64 5.48 -12.63
C ARG A 265 3.51 6.49 -12.84
N SER A 266 2.26 6.03 -12.69
CA SER A 266 1.08 6.87 -12.52
C SER A 266 0.65 6.84 -11.06
N SER A 267 1.02 7.85 -10.27
CA SER A 267 0.52 8.08 -8.91
C SER A 267 -0.80 8.89 -8.94
N SER A 268 -1.46 9.06 -7.78
CA SER A 268 -2.52 10.07 -7.63
C SER A 268 -2.02 11.45 -8.04
N GLU A 269 -0.85 11.84 -7.56
CA GLU A 269 -0.24 13.14 -7.87
C GLU A 269 0.12 13.29 -9.34
N ALA A 270 0.71 12.28 -10.00
CA ALA A 270 1.01 12.33 -11.43
C ALA A 270 -0.24 12.31 -12.31
N ALA A 271 -1.34 11.75 -11.80
CA ALA A 271 -2.61 11.72 -12.49
C ALA A 271 -3.29 13.11 -12.50
N PHE A 272 -3.17 13.88 -11.41
CA PHE A 272 -3.74 15.23 -11.30
C PHE A 272 -2.74 16.35 -11.65
N LYS A 273 -1.78 16.08 -12.55
CA LYS A 273 -0.74 17.03 -12.96
C LYS A 273 -0.95 17.62 -14.35
N SER A 274 -0.69 18.92 -14.44
CA SER A 274 -0.85 19.82 -15.59
C SER A 274 -1.52 19.22 -16.84
N THR A 275 -2.84 19.20 -16.87
CA THR A 275 -3.66 19.06 -18.06
C THR A 275 -3.93 20.43 -18.71
N PRO A 276 -4.31 20.51 -20.00
CA PRO A 276 -4.53 21.79 -20.70
C PRO A 276 -5.64 22.67 -20.10
N ILE A 277 -6.47 22.11 -19.22
CA ILE A 277 -7.62 22.78 -18.61
C ILE A 277 -7.37 22.80 -17.09
N PRO A 278 -7.24 23.98 -16.45
CA PRO A 278 -6.95 24.07 -15.02
C PRO A 278 -8.20 23.72 -14.20
N ARG A 279 -8.40 22.42 -13.95
CA ARG A 279 -9.58 21.88 -13.25
C ARG A 279 -9.57 22.15 -11.75
N LEU A 280 -8.40 22.40 -11.16
CA LEU A 280 -8.21 22.48 -9.70
C LEU A 280 -7.99 23.91 -9.18
N ALA A 281 -8.48 24.92 -9.91
CA ALA A 281 -8.20 26.33 -9.62
C ALA A 281 -8.68 26.85 -8.25
N THR A 282 -9.58 26.12 -7.57
CA THR A 282 -10.08 26.42 -6.21
C THR A 282 -9.37 25.63 -5.11
N LEU A 283 -8.44 24.75 -5.47
CA LEU A 283 -7.59 24.00 -4.56
C LEU A 283 -6.36 24.83 -4.19
N ALA A 284 -6.09 24.93 -2.89
CA ALA A 284 -4.87 25.50 -2.32
C ALA A 284 -4.01 24.36 -1.72
N LEU A 285 -2.86 24.10 -2.34
CA LEU A 285 -1.91 23.08 -1.89
C LEU A 285 -0.94 23.65 -0.85
N TYR A 286 -0.94 23.08 0.34
CA TYR A 286 0.00 23.35 1.43
C TYR A 286 0.97 22.17 1.58
N LYS A 287 2.07 22.21 0.81
CA LYS A 287 3.12 21.18 0.82
C LYS A 287 4.20 21.48 1.87
N ASN A 288 4.92 20.45 2.31
CA ASN A 288 5.85 20.51 3.43
C ASN A 288 5.19 21.09 4.70
N THR A 289 3.89 20.81 4.87
CA THR A 289 3.04 21.33 5.95
C THR A 289 2.47 20.18 6.75
N MET A 290 2.86 20.09 8.03
CA MET A 290 2.38 19.05 8.95
C MET A 290 1.08 19.50 9.62
N ALA A 291 0.04 18.66 9.59
CA ALA A 291 -1.12 18.86 10.45
C ALA A 291 -0.78 18.48 11.90
N LYS A 292 -1.03 19.38 12.83
CA LYS A 292 -0.67 19.22 14.25
C LYS A 292 -1.86 18.78 15.08
N ARG A 293 -3.02 19.40 14.88
CA ARG A 293 -4.22 19.12 15.68
C ARG A 293 -5.48 19.67 15.01
N ILE A 294 -6.62 19.01 15.22
CA ILE A 294 -7.95 19.50 14.85
C ILE A 294 -8.55 20.30 16.01
N LEU A 295 -9.13 21.45 15.68
CA LEU A 295 -9.81 22.34 16.61
C LEU A 295 -11.31 22.08 16.59
N PHE A 296 -11.93 22.06 17.77
CA PHE A 296 -13.35 21.83 17.96
C PHE A 296 -14.04 23.04 18.61
N SER A 297 -15.28 23.30 18.22
CA SER A 297 -16.18 24.21 18.94
C SER A 297 -16.67 23.56 20.26
N PRO A 298 -17.30 24.32 21.17
CA PRO A 298 -17.91 23.76 22.38
C PRO A 298 -18.94 22.66 22.10
N GLU A 299 -19.62 22.72 20.96
CA GLU A 299 -20.61 21.74 20.47
C GLU A 299 -19.95 20.52 19.81
N ARG A 300 -18.62 20.41 19.85
CA ARG A 300 -17.82 19.33 19.24
C ARG A 300 -17.92 19.27 17.71
N ARG A 301 -18.10 20.42 17.06
CA ARG A 301 -17.91 20.55 15.61
C ARG A 301 -16.44 20.83 15.30
N ALA A 302 -15.84 20.10 14.36
CA ALA A 302 -14.51 20.38 13.85
C ALA A 302 -14.55 21.67 13.02
N VAL A 303 -13.72 22.65 13.38
CA VAL A 303 -13.77 24.02 12.81
C VAL A 303 -12.46 24.48 12.16
N GLY A 304 -11.35 23.80 12.41
CA GLY A 304 -10.10 24.05 11.72
C GLY A 304 -9.00 23.08 12.09
N VAL A 305 -7.91 23.15 11.34
CA VAL A 305 -6.69 22.37 11.57
C VAL A 305 -5.56 23.34 11.90
N VAL A 306 -4.89 23.11 13.02
CA VAL A 306 -3.59 23.71 13.31
C VAL A 306 -2.57 23.01 12.43
N VAL A 307 -1.87 23.78 11.61
CA VAL A 307 -0.84 23.27 10.71
C VAL A 307 0.46 24.00 10.96
N ARG A 308 1.58 23.32 10.68
CA ARG A 308 2.91 23.88 10.81
C ARG A 308 3.71 23.68 9.53
N THR A 309 4.26 24.77 9.01
CA THR A 309 5.23 24.74 7.91
C THR A 309 6.53 25.32 8.41
N ARG A 310 7.58 24.50 8.46
CA ARG A 310 8.85 24.85 9.16
C ARG A 310 8.54 25.27 10.61
N ASP A 311 8.93 26.49 11.00
CA ASP A 311 8.76 27.04 12.35
C ASP A 311 7.47 27.87 12.50
N SER A 312 6.63 27.97 11.46
CA SER A 312 5.41 28.78 11.49
C SER A 312 4.18 27.90 11.66
N GLU A 313 3.46 28.12 12.76
CA GLU A 313 2.16 27.52 13.04
C GLU A 313 1.02 28.50 12.71
N TYR A 314 -0.05 27.99 12.08
CA TYR A 314 -1.23 28.77 11.67
C TYR A 314 -2.45 27.86 11.53
N ILE A 315 -3.63 28.45 11.36
CA ILE A 315 -4.91 27.75 11.36
C ILE A 315 -5.56 27.82 9.99
N LEU A 316 -5.91 26.65 9.45
CA LEU A 316 -6.78 26.50 8.29
C LEU A 316 -8.18 26.13 8.78
N ARG A 317 -9.14 27.04 8.64
CA ARG A 317 -10.54 26.83 9.04
C ARG A 317 -11.31 26.13 7.92
N ALA A 318 -12.24 25.25 8.33
CA ALA A 318 -13.21 24.63 7.44
C ALA A 318 -14.60 25.17 7.77
N THR A 319 -15.32 25.68 6.78
CA THR A 319 -16.71 26.11 6.96
C THR A 319 -17.68 24.93 6.88
N ARG A 320 -17.34 23.88 6.10
CA ARG A 320 -18.14 22.66 5.95
C ARG A 320 -17.55 21.49 6.71
N GLU A 321 -16.44 20.92 6.25
CA GLU A 321 -15.87 19.72 6.87
C GLU A 321 -14.34 19.67 6.80
N ILE A 322 -13.75 18.99 7.77
CA ILE A 322 -12.35 18.56 7.77
C ILE A 322 -12.32 17.08 7.40
N ILE A 323 -11.42 16.70 6.50
CA ILE A 323 -11.30 15.33 6.00
C ILE A 323 -9.88 14.85 6.23
N VAL A 324 -9.71 13.82 7.06
CA VAL A 324 -8.42 13.22 7.38
C VAL A 324 -8.15 12.07 6.40
N SER A 325 -7.02 12.14 5.71
CA SER A 325 -6.55 11.19 4.70
C SER A 325 -5.05 10.88 4.87
N ALA A 326 -4.56 10.87 6.11
CA ALA A 326 -3.16 10.64 6.47
C ALA A 326 -2.77 9.14 6.50
N GLY A 327 -3.72 8.25 6.23
CA GLY A 327 -3.56 6.80 6.13
C GLY A 327 -3.48 6.08 7.47
N ALA A 328 -3.25 4.76 7.40
CA ALA A 328 -3.41 3.83 8.52
C ALA A 328 -2.62 4.15 9.80
N PHE A 329 -1.52 4.92 9.73
CA PHE A 329 -0.72 5.24 10.92
C PHE A 329 -0.99 6.65 11.44
N GLN A 330 -1.09 7.63 10.54
CA GLN A 330 -1.14 9.03 10.93
C GLN A 330 -2.57 9.58 11.05
N SER A 331 -3.56 8.95 10.42
CA SER A 331 -4.97 9.28 10.67
C SER A 331 -5.39 9.01 12.12
N PRO A 332 -5.16 7.82 12.70
CA PRO A 332 -5.45 7.60 14.12
C PRO A 332 -4.56 8.46 15.04
N GLN A 333 -3.29 8.72 14.68
CA GLN A 333 -2.43 9.65 15.40
C GLN A 333 -3.06 11.05 15.47
N LEU A 334 -3.47 11.61 14.33
CA LEU A 334 -4.07 12.94 14.26
C LEU A 334 -5.37 13.03 15.05
N LEU A 335 -6.21 11.98 15.02
CA LEU A 335 -7.40 11.92 15.87
C LEU A 335 -7.03 11.93 17.36
N MET A 336 -6.07 11.10 17.78
CA MET A 336 -5.65 11.01 19.18
C MET A 336 -5.08 12.32 19.70
N VAL A 337 -4.12 12.95 19.00
CA VAL A 337 -3.58 14.27 19.43
C VAL A 337 -4.64 15.38 19.42
N SER A 338 -5.77 15.16 18.74
CA SER A 338 -6.93 16.05 18.72
C SER A 338 -7.99 15.73 19.78
N GLY A 339 -7.72 14.77 20.66
CA GLY A 339 -8.61 14.41 21.76
C GLY A 339 -9.71 13.40 21.39
N ILE A 340 -9.57 12.68 20.28
CA ILE A 340 -10.48 11.61 19.86
C ILE A 340 -9.70 10.28 19.88
N GLY A 341 -10.00 9.41 20.83
CA GLY A 341 -9.30 8.12 20.93
C GLY A 341 -9.46 7.44 22.29
N PRO A 342 -8.67 6.40 22.58
CA PRO A 342 -8.74 5.69 23.86
C PRO A 342 -8.39 6.61 25.03
N VAL A 343 -9.32 6.80 25.97
CA VAL A 343 -9.18 7.75 27.10
C VAL A 343 -7.86 7.63 27.87
N ASN A 344 -7.34 6.41 28.05
CA ASN A 344 -6.11 6.18 28.80
C ASN A 344 -4.88 6.73 28.06
N ALA A 345 -4.78 6.46 26.75
CA ALA A 345 -3.69 6.97 25.92
C ALA A 345 -3.71 8.50 25.84
N LEU A 346 -4.91 9.11 25.74
CA LEU A 346 -5.05 10.56 25.72
C LEU A 346 -4.56 11.20 27.03
N LYS A 347 -5.01 10.65 28.18
CA LYS A 347 -4.64 11.16 29.50
C LYS A 347 -3.15 10.99 29.80
N GLU A 348 -2.55 9.87 29.37
CA GLU A 348 -1.11 9.61 29.53
C GLU A 348 -0.25 10.72 28.91
N HIS A 349 -0.69 11.30 27.80
CA HIS A 349 0.01 12.38 27.10
C HIS A 349 -0.56 13.78 27.37
N GLY A 350 -1.41 13.94 28.40
CA GLY A 350 -1.96 15.24 28.80
C GLY A 350 -2.89 15.87 27.75
N ILE A 351 -3.56 15.07 26.93
CA ILE A 351 -4.49 15.51 25.89
C ILE A 351 -5.91 15.55 26.46
N ASP A 352 -6.60 16.69 26.28
CA ASP A 352 -7.99 16.84 26.65
C ASP A 352 -8.89 15.91 25.82
N VAL A 353 -9.78 15.19 26.50
CA VAL A 353 -10.65 14.20 25.86
C VAL A 353 -11.89 14.89 25.30
N ILE A 354 -12.00 14.94 23.96
CA ILE A 354 -13.20 15.40 23.25
C ILE A 354 -14.19 14.24 23.10
N VAL A 355 -13.70 13.08 22.66
CA VAL A 355 -14.47 11.84 22.54
C VAL A 355 -13.61 10.65 22.98
N ASP A 356 -14.10 9.88 23.96
CA ASP A 356 -13.55 8.57 24.25
C ASP A 356 -13.99 7.60 23.15
N ARG A 357 -13.05 7.21 22.30
CA ARG A 357 -13.27 6.32 21.17
C ARG A 357 -12.19 5.24 21.16
N PRO A 358 -12.41 4.12 21.88
CA PRO A 358 -11.37 3.10 22.07
C PRO A 358 -10.94 2.40 20.76
N GLY A 359 -11.74 2.50 19.70
CA GLY A 359 -11.40 1.97 18.38
C GLY A 359 -10.30 2.72 17.62
N VAL A 360 -10.00 3.98 17.97
CA VAL A 360 -8.96 4.75 17.25
C VAL A 360 -7.59 4.11 17.47
N GLY A 361 -6.92 3.79 16.35
CA GLY A 361 -5.63 3.11 16.34
C GLY A 361 -5.73 1.58 16.48
N GLN A 362 -6.91 1.01 16.72
CA GLN A 362 -7.08 -0.43 16.93
C GLN A 362 -7.50 -1.16 15.65
N ASN A 363 -7.55 -2.49 15.68
CA ASN A 363 -7.98 -3.31 14.55
C ASN A 363 -7.11 -3.06 13.30
N MET A 364 -5.80 -2.90 13.45
CA MET A 364 -4.91 -2.80 12.30
C MET A 364 -4.91 -4.16 11.58
N TRP A 365 -5.29 -4.14 10.30
CA TRP A 365 -5.09 -5.26 9.38
C TRP A 365 -3.83 -5.01 8.56
N ASP A 366 -3.15 -6.09 8.18
CA ASP A 366 -2.06 -6.03 7.21
C ASP A 366 -1.92 -7.39 6.52
N HIS A 367 -1.41 -7.38 5.29
CA HIS A 367 -0.94 -8.56 4.61
C HIS A 367 0.58 -8.68 4.80
N VAL A 368 1.07 -9.91 4.92
CA VAL A 368 2.50 -10.20 5.06
C VAL A 368 2.93 -11.22 4.05
N PHE A 369 4.16 -11.10 3.57
CA PHE A 369 4.78 -12.02 2.62
C PHE A 369 6.03 -12.71 3.15
N PHE A 370 6.26 -13.92 2.66
CA PHE A 370 7.36 -14.82 3.01
C PHE A 370 7.49 -15.93 1.95
N GLY A 371 8.61 -16.65 1.94
CA GLY A 371 8.76 -17.81 1.08
C GLY A 371 10.21 -18.30 0.96
N PRO A 372 10.41 -19.50 0.39
CA PRO A 372 11.74 -19.99 0.04
C PRO A 372 12.33 -19.21 -1.14
N SER A 373 13.62 -19.41 -1.39
CA SER A 373 14.30 -18.89 -2.57
C SER A 373 14.97 -20.03 -3.35
N TYR A 374 14.88 -19.96 -4.67
CA TYR A 374 15.52 -20.89 -5.60
C TYR A 374 16.41 -20.14 -6.58
N ARG A 375 17.47 -20.80 -7.06
CA ARG A 375 18.23 -20.30 -8.20
C ARG A 375 17.51 -20.70 -9.48
N VAL A 376 17.50 -19.80 -10.45
CA VAL A 376 16.88 -20.04 -11.75
C VAL A 376 17.82 -19.71 -12.90
N GLY A 377 17.72 -20.47 -13.99
CA GLY A 377 18.45 -20.29 -15.24
C GLY A 377 17.89 -19.18 -16.13
N LEU A 378 17.33 -18.14 -15.53
CA LEU A 378 16.71 -17.01 -16.22
C LEU A 378 17.37 -15.70 -15.76
N GLN A 379 17.23 -14.67 -16.61
CA GLN A 379 17.58 -13.32 -16.20
C GLN A 379 16.53 -12.79 -15.23
N THR A 380 16.94 -12.49 -14.00
CA THR A 380 16.11 -11.88 -12.97
C THR A 380 16.60 -10.46 -12.64
N SER A 381 15.83 -9.73 -11.83
CA SER A 381 16.23 -8.41 -11.31
C SER A 381 17.58 -8.44 -10.57
N THR A 382 18.00 -9.59 -10.06
CA THR A 382 19.33 -9.80 -9.45
C THR A 382 20.47 -9.44 -10.42
N ARG A 383 20.31 -9.67 -11.73
CA ARG A 383 21.35 -9.27 -12.70
C ARG A 383 21.45 -7.75 -12.81
N ILE A 384 20.32 -7.04 -12.82
CA ILE A 384 20.29 -5.56 -12.82
C ILE A 384 21.05 -5.01 -11.62
N ALA A 385 20.93 -5.67 -10.46
CA ALA A 385 21.63 -5.25 -9.24
C ALA A 385 23.13 -5.57 -9.22
N ASN A 386 23.60 -6.61 -9.93
CA ASN A 386 24.97 -7.14 -9.79
C ASN A 386 25.85 -7.02 -11.03
N ASP A 387 25.30 -6.70 -12.21
CA ASP A 387 26.03 -6.55 -13.47
C ASP A 387 25.94 -5.10 -13.96
N LEU A 388 27.01 -4.33 -13.76
CA LEU A 388 27.05 -2.89 -14.06
C LEU A 388 26.92 -2.57 -15.55
N LEU A 389 27.44 -3.45 -16.42
CA LEU A 389 27.32 -3.25 -17.87
C LEU A 389 25.88 -3.49 -18.30
N TYR A 390 25.23 -4.53 -17.75
CA TYR A 390 23.81 -4.78 -17.99
C TYR A 390 22.93 -3.67 -17.42
N LEU A 391 23.25 -3.16 -16.22
CA LEU A 391 22.56 -2.01 -15.63
C LEU A 391 22.62 -0.77 -16.55
N ALA A 392 23.80 -0.45 -17.10
CA ALA A 392 23.94 0.64 -18.05
C ALA A 392 23.09 0.41 -19.32
N GLN A 393 23.06 -0.82 -19.83
CA GLN A 393 22.23 -1.18 -20.98
C GLN A 393 20.73 -0.98 -20.71
N VAL A 394 20.20 -1.45 -19.58
CA VAL A 394 18.77 -1.32 -19.26
C VAL A 394 18.38 0.14 -18.99
N ILE A 395 19.29 0.96 -18.46
CA ILE A 395 19.10 2.40 -18.29
C ILE A 395 18.98 3.08 -19.66
N VAL A 396 19.87 2.75 -20.61
CA VAL A 396 19.79 3.28 -21.99
C VAL A 396 18.49 2.84 -22.67
N GLN A 397 18.09 1.58 -22.51
CA GLN A 397 16.81 1.08 -23.04
C GLN A 397 15.62 1.90 -22.55
N TYR A 398 15.59 2.19 -21.25
CA TYR A 398 14.51 2.95 -20.65
C TYR A 398 14.48 4.41 -21.12
N ILE A 399 15.63 5.09 -21.09
CA ILE A 399 15.70 6.53 -21.35
C ILE A 399 15.56 6.83 -22.84
N ALA A 400 16.25 6.09 -23.70
CA ALA A 400 16.30 6.39 -25.13
C ALA A 400 15.11 5.80 -25.91
N TYR A 401 14.56 4.68 -25.44
CA TYR A 401 13.56 3.92 -26.20
C TYR A 401 12.25 3.67 -25.44
N HIS A 402 12.13 4.10 -24.17
CA HIS A 402 10.97 3.79 -23.32
C HIS A 402 10.64 2.29 -23.33
N HIS A 403 11.67 1.45 -23.21
CA HIS A 403 11.56 0.01 -23.32
C HIS A 403 12.47 -0.70 -22.31
N GLY A 404 12.31 -2.01 -22.15
CA GLY A 404 13.16 -2.86 -21.33
C GLY A 404 12.65 -3.01 -19.89
N PRO A 405 13.40 -3.74 -19.04
CA PRO A 405 12.89 -4.22 -17.76
C PRO A 405 12.55 -3.10 -16.76
N LEU A 406 13.09 -1.88 -16.94
CA LEU A 406 12.79 -0.74 -16.06
C LEU A 406 11.38 -0.15 -16.30
N THR A 407 10.69 -0.50 -17.39
CA THR A 407 9.28 -0.12 -17.60
C THR A 407 8.32 -0.96 -16.76
N ASN A 408 8.82 -2.01 -16.12
CA ASN A 408 8.07 -2.92 -15.25
C ASN A 408 8.63 -2.81 -13.83
N GLN A 409 7.78 -2.93 -12.82
CA GLN A 409 8.18 -2.76 -11.42
C GLN A 409 8.74 -4.04 -10.76
N GLY A 410 8.81 -5.15 -11.49
CA GLY A 410 9.46 -6.38 -11.04
C GLY A 410 8.50 -7.50 -10.60
N THR A 411 7.21 -7.17 -10.42
CA THR A 411 6.12 -8.13 -10.22
C THR A 411 4.92 -7.70 -11.04
N ASP A 412 4.56 -8.50 -12.03
CA ASP A 412 3.44 -8.27 -12.96
C ASP A 412 2.53 -9.49 -13.13
N PHE A 413 2.71 -10.49 -12.28
CA PHE A 413 1.93 -11.72 -12.26
C PHE A 413 1.56 -12.06 -10.83
N LEU A 414 0.27 -12.31 -10.61
CA LEU A 414 -0.29 -12.69 -9.33
C LEU A 414 -1.05 -14.00 -9.47
N ALA A 415 -1.13 -14.75 -8.38
CA ALA A 415 -2.10 -15.82 -8.24
C ALA A 415 -2.80 -15.73 -6.89
N PHE A 416 -4.07 -16.11 -6.84
CA PHE A 416 -4.84 -16.17 -5.61
C PHE A 416 -5.47 -17.55 -5.46
N GLU A 417 -5.42 -18.07 -4.25
CA GLU A 417 -5.88 -19.42 -3.97
C GLU A 417 -6.69 -19.47 -2.67
N LYS A 418 -7.73 -20.30 -2.70
CA LYS A 418 -8.32 -20.88 -1.50
C LYS A 418 -7.62 -22.21 -1.27
N LEU A 419 -7.03 -22.44 -0.10
CA LEU A 419 -6.18 -23.62 0.08
C LEU A 419 -6.98 -24.91 -0.20
N PRO A 420 -6.43 -25.88 -0.94
CA PRO A 420 -7.15 -27.09 -1.32
C PRO A 420 -7.64 -27.89 -0.10
N SER A 421 -8.74 -28.63 -0.24
CA SER A 421 -9.33 -29.41 0.86
C SER A 421 -8.35 -30.39 1.52
N GLY A 422 -7.45 -31.01 0.74
CA GLY A 422 -6.40 -31.89 1.26
C GLY A 422 -5.33 -31.17 2.10
N VAL A 423 -5.11 -29.88 1.86
CA VAL A 423 -4.27 -29.03 2.72
C VAL A 423 -5.06 -28.65 3.97
N ARG A 424 -6.30 -28.19 3.78
CA ARG A 424 -7.19 -27.77 4.88
C ARG A 424 -7.52 -28.88 5.87
N SER A 425 -7.48 -30.16 5.45
CA SER A 425 -7.71 -31.28 6.37
C SER A 425 -6.63 -31.44 7.45
N GLN A 426 -5.52 -30.71 7.33
CA GLN A 426 -4.46 -30.66 8.34
C GLN A 426 -4.64 -29.52 9.34
N PHE A 427 -5.58 -28.60 9.08
CA PHE A 427 -5.84 -27.47 9.97
C PHE A 427 -6.59 -27.91 11.22
N SER A 428 -6.34 -27.18 12.30
CA SER A 428 -7.12 -27.34 13.52
C SER A 428 -8.55 -26.83 13.36
N ASP A 429 -9.46 -27.30 14.23
CA ASP A 429 -10.85 -26.87 14.22
C ASP A 429 -10.98 -25.34 14.40
N GLU A 430 -10.13 -24.74 15.24
CA GLU A 430 -10.03 -23.29 15.43
C GLU A 430 -9.71 -22.57 14.12
N THR A 431 -8.72 -23.04 13.37
CA THR A 431 -8.36 -22.49 12.05
C THR A 431 -9.49 -22.63 11.04
N VAL A 432 -10.19 -23.77 11.04
CA VAL A 432 -11.35 -23.99 10.15
C VAL A 432 -12.49 -23.03 10.49
N GLU A 433 -12.78 -22.84 11.78
CA GLU A 433 -13.79 -21.91 12.28
C GLU A 433 -13.44 -20.46 11.94
N ASP A 434 -12.21 -20.03 12.24
CA ASP A 434 -11.71 -18.69 11.91
C ASP A 434 -11.82 -18.38 10.41
N LEU A 435 -11.40 -19.33 9.56
CA LEU A 435 -11.43 -19.16 8.11
C LEU A 435 -12.86 -19.16 7.55
N SER A 436 -13.85 -19.66 8.29
CA SER A 436 -15.27 -19.61 7.89
C SER A 436 -15.86 -18.21 7.90
N TRP A 437 -15.22 -17.26 8.61
CA TRP A 437 -15.59 -15.85 8.53
C TRP A 437 -15.37 -15.27 7.13
N PHE A 438 -14.36 -15.77 6.39
CA PHE A 438 -14.06 -15.28 5.05
C PHE A 438 -14.94 -15.97 4.00
N PRO A 439 -15.60 -15.22 3.11
CA PRO A 439 -16.41 -15.79 2.03
C PRO A 439 -15.64 -16.78 1.13
N SER A 440 -16.36 -17.64 0.40
CA SER A 440 -15.74 -18.71 -0.41
C SER A 440 -14.83 -18.21 -1.52
N GLY A 441 -15.19 -17.11 -2.17
CA GLY A 441 -14.42 -16.40 -3.19
C GLY A 441 -13.39 -15.42 -2.62
N TRP A 442 -13.20 -15.42 -1.29
CA TRP A 442 -12.12 -14.72 -0.62
C TRP A 442 -10.88 -15.63 -0.52
N PRO A 443 -9.76 -15.29 -1.20
CA PRO A 443 -8.55 -16.11 -1.17
C PRO A 443 -7.88 -16.09 0.20
N GLU A 444 -7.22 -17.19 0.55
CA GLU A 444 -6.39 -17.26 1.77
C GLU A 444 -4.95 -16.87 1.49
N VAL A 445 -4.53 -17.03 0.24
CA VAL A 445 -3.16 -16.83 -0.21
C VAL A 445 -3.15 -15.99 -1.48
N GLU A 446 -2.21 -15.06 -1.53
CA GLU A 446 -1.76 -14.39 -2.74
C GLU A 446 -0.32 -14.82 -3.05
N TYR A 447 0.00 -15.08 -4.30
CA TYR A 447 1.35 -15.32 -4.77
C TYR A 447 1.78 -14.15 -5.65
N ALA A 448 2.75 -13.37 -5.18
CA ALA A 448 3.35 -12.27 -5.92
C ALA A 448 4.59 -12.76 -6.67
N ALA A 449 4.45 -12.99 -7.98
CA ALA A 449 5.26 -13.95 -8.72
C ALA A 449 5.15 -15.35 -8.09
N ILE A 450 5.92 -15.66 -7.05
CA ILE A 450 5.83 -16.96 -6.34
C ILE A 450 6.09 -16.83 -4.84
N ILE A 451 6.24 -15.60 -4.33
CA ILE A 451 6.32 -15.32 -2.90
C ILE A 451 4.90 -15.30 -2.36
N GLY A 452 4.63 -16.04 -1.28
CA GLY A 452 3.30 -16.11 -0.71
C GLY A 452 3.02 -14.94 0.22
N ALA A 453 1.79 -14.46 0.20
CA ALA A 453 1.25 -13.50 1.13
C ALA A 453 -0.04 -14.01 1.79
N LEU A 454 -0.17 -13.77 3.09
CA LEU A 454 -1.36 -14.10 3.86
C LEU A 454 -2.43 -13.02 3.64
N VAL A 455 -3.55 -13.39 3.00
CA VAL A 455 -4.63 -12.44 2.63
C VAL A 455 -5.98 -12.69 3.32
N ALA A 456 -6.02 -13.67 4.23
CA ALA A 456 -7.10 -13.88 5.19
C ALA A 456 -6.58 -13.87 6.64
N PRO A 457 -5.86 -12.82 7.08
CA PRO A 457 -5.24 -12.79 8.40
C PRO A 457 -6.28 -12.65 9.53
N THR A 458 -6.07 -13.34 10.64
CA THR A 458 -6.86 -13.21 11.87
C THR A 458 -6.15 -12.42 12.97
N SER A 459 -4.82 -12.26 12.89
CA SER A 459 -4.10 -11.35 13.79
C SER A 459 -4.53 -9.89 13.60
N ARG A 460 -4.57 -9.13 14.69
CA ARG A 460 -4.86 -7.68 14.67
C ARG A 460 -3.78 -6.91 15.40
N GLY A 461 -3.29 -5.87 14.75
CA GLY A 461 -2.35 -4.91 15.30
C GLY A 461 -3.02 -3.66 15.86
N ASN A 462 -2.19 -2.71 16.28
CA ASN A 462 -2.62 -1.37 16.67
C ASN A 462 -1.54 -0.31 16.40
N VAL A 463 -1.97 0.95 16.50
CA VAL A 463 -1.16 2.16 16.42
C VAL A 463 -1.53 3.04 17.60
N THR A 464 -0.54 3.54 18.34
CA THR A 464 -0.75 4.50 19.43
C THR A 464 0.26 5.64 19.37
N ILE A 465 -0.11 6.78 19.93
CA ILE A 465 0.78 7.94 20.07
C ILE A 465 1.85 7.70 21.15
N ILE A 466 2.95 8.44 21.06
CA ILE A 466 4.01 8.50 22.09
C ILE A 466 4.12 9.86 22.76
N SER A 467 3.46 10.87 22.19
CA SER A 467 3.41 12.24 22.70
C SER A 467 2.16 12.93 22.15
N ALA A 468 1.95 14.18 22.57
CA ALA A 468 0.88 15.05 22.05
C ALA A 468 1.25 15.75 20.72
N ASP A 469 2.38 15.40 20.11
CA ASP A 469 2.92 16.04 18.91
C ASP A 469 2.94 15.08 17.71
N THR A 470 2.43 15.52 16.55
CA THR A 470 2.43 14.72 15.31
C THR A 470 3.77 14.58 14.62
N ASP A 471 4.81 15.29 15.08
CA ASP A 471 6.18 15.06 14.59
C ASP A 471 6.78 13.77 15.14
N ASP A 472 6.34 13.38 16.33
CA ASP A 472 6.76 12.16 16.97
C ASP A 472 5.99 11.00 16.34
N LEU A 473 6.69 10.16 15.58
CA LEU A 473 6.07 9.04 14.88
C LEU A 473 5.38 8.09 15.88
N PRO A 474 4.15 7.61 15.59
CA PRO A 474 3.43 6.71 16.47
C PRO A 474 4.13 5.37 16.62
N ILE A 475 3.85 4.68 17.73
CA ILE A 475 4.18 3.26 17.90
C ILE A 475 3.26 2.45 16.99
N ILE A 476 3.86 1.59 16.19
CA ILE A 476 3.16 0.65 15.31
C ILE A 476 3.42 -0.76 15.83
N ASN A 477 2.36 -1.47 16.18
CA ASN A 477 2.40 -2.88 16.50
C ASN A 477 1.57 -3.67 15.49
N PRO A 478 2.18 -4.24 14.44
CA PRO A 478 1.44 -5.00 13.43
C PRO A 478 0.88 -6.31 13.97
N ASN A 479 1.50 -6.88 15.02
CA ASN A 479 1.11 -8.12 15.67
C ASN A 479 0.94 -9.31 14.70
N TRP A 480 1.78 -9.40 13.66
CA TRP A 480 1.71 -10.47 12.66
C TRP A 480 1.87 -11.86 13.28
N LEU A 481 1.23 -12.88 12.70
CA LEU A 481 1.36 -14.29 13.09
C LEU A 481 1.10 -14.56 14.58
N ALA A 482 0.26 -13.73 15.22
CA ALA A 482 -0.07 -13.84 16.64
C ALA A 482 -1.09 -14.96 16.92
N THR A 483 -1.94 -15.28 15.93
CA THR A 483 -2.94 -16.35 16.04
C THR A 483 -2.41 -17.68 15.52
N LYS A 484 -3.03 -18.77 15.97
CA LYS A 484 -2.72 -20.12 15.48
C LYS A 484 -3.11 -20.28 14.00
N THR A 485 -4.27 -19.76 13.62
CA THR A 485 -4.76 -19.71 12.24
C THR A 485 -3.74 -19.11 11.27
N ASP A 486 -3.18 -17.95 11.60
CA ASP A 486 -2.20 -17.29 10.74
C ASP A 486 -0.91 -18.11 10.59
N GLN A 487 -0.49 -18.81 11.65
CA GLN A 487 0.68 -19.68 11.65
C GLN A 487 0.46 -20.92 10.78
N GLU A 488 -0.67 -21.62 10.95
CA GLU A 488 -1.03 -22.80 10.17
C GLU A 488 -1.17 -22.47 8.67
N VAL A 489 -1.85 -21.37 8.34
CA VAL A 489 -1.97 -20.91 6.95
C VAL A 489 -0.60 -20.53 6.39
N ALA A 490 0.26 -19.86 7.16
CA ALA A 490 1.60 -19.50 6.68
C ALA A 490 2.48 -20.72 6.39
N ILE A 491 2.42 -21.75 7.23
CA ILE A 491 3.13 -23.02 6.98
C ILE A 491 2.58 -23.70 5.72
N ALA A 492 1.25 -23.75 5.56
CA ALA A 492 0.61 -24.33 4.38
C ALA A 492 1.01 -23.60 3.09
N VAL A 493 0.98 -22.26 3.10
CA VAL A 493 1.47 -21.40 2.00
C VAL A 493 2.91 -21.76 1.66
N TYR A 494 3.78 -21.88 2.66
CA TYR A 494 5.19 -22.20 2.46
C TYR A 494 5.38 -23.54 1.73
N ARG A 495 4.61 -24.56 2.14
CA ARG A 495 4.61 -25.88 1.49
C ARG A 495 4.08 -25.82 0.07
N ARG A 496 3.00 -25.05 -0.18
CA ARG A 496 2.45 -24.83 -1.53
C ARG A 496 3.45 -24.14 -2.46
N ILE A 497 4.21 -23.17 -1.97
CA ILE A 497 5.29 -22.53 -2.76
C ILE A 497 6.35 -23.56 -3.15
N ARG A 498 6.79 -24.42 -2.21
CA ARG A 498 7.74 -25.50 -2.51
C ARG A 498 7.19 -26.47 -3.56
N GLU A 499 5.91 -26.81 -3.48
CA GLU A 499 5.22 -27.64 -4.47
C GLU A 499 5.27 -26.98 -5.86
N ALA A 500 4.96 -25.67 -5.96
CA ALA A 500 5.02 -24.92 -7.21
C ALA A 500 6.45 -24.93 -7.81
N PHE A 501 7.48 -24.70 -6.99
CA PHE A 501 8.87 -24.76 -7.46
C PHE A 501 9.32 -26.17 -7.89
N LYS A 502 8.79 -27.23 -7.29
CA LYS A 502 9.09 -28.64 -7.61
C LYS A 502 8.27 -29.19 -8.78
N SER A 503 7.32 -28.41 -9.30
CA SER A 503 6.43 -28.82 -10.37
C SER A 503 7.13 -28.99 -11.74
N GLU A 504 6.52 -29.78 -12.63
CA GLU A 504 6.98 -29.95 -14.01
C GLU A 504 7.01 -28.61 -14.77
N GLY A 505 6.09 -27.69 -14.48
CA GLY A 505 6.05 -26.37 -15.09
C GLY A 505 7.28 -25.51 -14.78
N MET A 506 7.83 -25.63 -13.56
CA MET A 506 9.01 -24.85 -13.11
C MET A 506 10.33 -25.58 -13.33
N ALA A 507 10.35 -26.91 -13.30
CA ALA A 507 11.55 -27.73 -13.38
C ALA A 507 12.58 -27.31 -14.47
N PRO A 508 12.18 -26.89 -15.69
CA PRO A 508 13.15 -26.53 -16.74
C PRO A 508 14.03 -25.32 -16.42
N ILE A 509 13.62 -24.48 -15.48
CA ILE A 509 14.35 -23.24 -15.13
C ILE A 509 15.02 -23.31 -13.76
N ILE A 510 14.78 -24.33 -12.94
CA ILE A 510 15.38 -24.43 -11.61
C ILE A 510 16.83 -24.89 -11.71
N ILE A 511 17.72 -24.25 -10.95
CA ILE A 511 19.13 -24.63 -10.83
C ILE A 511 19.40 -25.16 -9.42
N GLY A 512 19.67 -26.47 -9.35
CA GLY A 512 20.01 -27.14 -8.10
C GLY A 512 18.82 -27.27 -7.15
N GLU A 513 19.13 -27.53 -5.88
CA GLU A 513 18.14 -27.65 -4.80
C GLU A 513 17.67 -26.28 -4.29
N GLU A 514 16.70 -26.29 -3.37
CA GLU A 514 16.25 -25.10 -2.66
C GLU A 514 17.43 -24.33 -2.06
N TYR A 515 17.57 -23.05 -2.40
CA TYR A 515 18.72 -22.25 -1.98
C TYR A 515 18.57 -21.75 -0.55
N PHE A 516 17.37 -21.30 -0.18
CA PHE A 516 17.04 -20.85 1.16
C PHE A 516 15.62 -21.27 1.52
N PRO A 517 15.38 -21.76 2.74
CA PRO A 517 16.33 -22.13 3.79
C PRO A 517 17.07 -23.44 3.49
N GLY A 518 16.59 -24.22 2.51
CA GLY A 518 17.14 -25.52 2.12
C GLY A 518 16.20 -26.66 2.49
N GLU A 519 16.38 -27.80 1.82
CA GLU A 519 15.47 -28.95 1.93
C GLU A 519 15.49 -29.64 3.30
N GLN A 520 16.42 -29.32 4.18
CA GLN A 520 16.47 -29.87 5.53
C GLN A 520 15.38 -29.32 6.47
N VAL A 521 14.83 -28.13 6.18
CA VAL A 521 13.75 -27.52 6.98
C VAL A 521 12.44 -28.17 6.56
N GLN A 522 11.86 -29.03 7.40
CA GLN A 522 10.72 -29.87 7.02
C GLN A 522 9.57 -29.84 8.01
N THR A 523 9.81 -29.68 9.32
CA THR A 523 8.71 -29.67 10.30
C THR A 523 7.97 -28.33 10.27
N ASP A 524 6.76 -28.33 10.82
CA ASP A 524 5.93 -27.12 10.91
C ASP A 524 6.61 -26.05 11.76
N GLU A 525 7.27 -26.44 12.85
CA GLU A 525 8.04 -25.55 13.72
C GLU A 525 9.25 -24.94 13.00
N GLU A 526 10.00 -25.74 12.24
CA GLU A 526 11.15 -25.27 11.47
C GLU A 526 10.72 -24.30 10.36
N ILE A 527 9.65 -24.62 9.63
CA ILE A 527 9.10 -23.75 8.60
C ILE A 527 8.60 -22.45 9.22
N LEU A 528 7.85 -22.53 10.33
CA LEU A 528 7.34 -21.35 11.00
C LEU A 528 8.46 -20.45 11.52
N ASP A 529 9.55 -21.02 12.05
CA ASP A 529 10.71 -20.22 12.47
C ASP A 529 11.34 -19.47 11.28
N VAL A 530 11.49 -20.14 10.12
CA VAL A 530 11.96 -19.48 8.89
C VAL A 530 11.00 -18.36 8.48
N VAL A 531 9.69 -18.61 8.51
CA VAL A 531 8.68 -17.58 8.23
C VAL A 531 8.84 -16.41 9.18
N ARG A 532 8.89 -16.60 10.50
CA ARG A 532 9.06 -15.49 11.47
C ARG A 532 10.37 -14.72 11.26
N ASN A 533 11.45 -15.41 10.89
CA ASN A 533 12.74 -14.78 10.59
C ASN A 533 12.75 -13.95 9.29
N THR A 534 11.83 -14.21 8.36
CA THR A 534 11.83 -13.58 7.03
C THR A 534 10.58 -12.79 6.69
N VAL A 535 9.51 -12.93 7.47
CA VAL A 535 8.23 -12.25 7.24
C VAL A 535 8.45 -10.74 7.15
N MET A 536 7.79 -10.14 6.19
CA MET A 536 7.81 -8.69 6.02
C MET A 536 6.44 -8.22 5.57
N THR A 537 6.24 -6.92 5.63
CA THR A 537 5.00 -6.31 5.18
C THR A 537 4.95 -6.24 3.66
N VAL A 538 3.77 -6.41 3.07
CA VAL A 538 3.49 -6.00 1.67
C VAL A 538 2.86 -4.59 1.62
N TYR A 539 2.95 -3.85 2.72
CA TYR A 539 2.63 -2.43 2.87
C TYR A 539 1.12 -2.11 2.83
N HIS A 540 0.29 -3.01 3.36
CA HIS A 540 -1.18 -2.93 3.27
C HIS A 540 -1.89 -2.57 4.58
N ALA A 541 -1.17 -1.96 5.54
CA ALA A 541 -1.77 -1.48 6.79
C ALA A 541 -3.09 -0.72 6.54
N SER A 542 -4.14 -1.11 7.25
CA SER A 542 -5.48 -0.52 7.14
C SER A 542 -6.28 -0.64 8.43
N CYS A 543 -7.51 -0.13 8.42
CA CYS A 543 -8.56 -0.39 9.43
C CYS A 543 -8.36 0.23 10.83
N THR A 544 -7.34 1.05 11.03
CA THR A 544 -7.04 1.72 12.32
C THR A 544 -8.01 2.83 12.71
N CYS A 545 -8.92 3.20 11.82
CA CYS A 545 -10.08 4.05 12.07
C CYS A 545 -11.35 3.37 11.53
N LYS A 546 -11.49 2.07 11.83
CA LYS A 546 -12.53 1.15 11.33
C LYS A 546 -13.90 1.81 11.13
N MET A 547 -14.46 1.65 9.93
CA MET A 547 -15.86 1.93 9.63
C MET A 547 -16.80 0.88 10.24
N GLY A 548 -17.94 1.31 10.77
CA GLY A 548 -18.95 0.42 11.30
C GLY A 548 -20.25 1.12 11.65
N VAL A 549 -21.11 0.40 12.36
CA VAL A 549 -22.41 0.91 12.81
C VAL A 549 -22.31 1.66 14.13
N ARG A 550 -23.30 2.50 14.42
CA ARG A 550 -23.31 3.37 15.62
C ARG A 550 -23.16 2.62 16.95
N ASN A 551 -23.63 1.38 17.01
CA ASN A 551 -23.59 0.56 18.22
C ASN A 551 -22.29 -0.26 18.36
N ASP A 552 -21.43 -0.28 17.34
CA ASP A 552 -20.09 -0.85 17.45
C ASP A 552 -19.19 0.14 18.21
N THR A 553 -18.83 -0.20 19.44
CA THR A 553 -17.98 0.63 20.29
C THR A 553 -16.56 0.80 19.75
N MET A 554 -16.12 -0.11 18.88
CA MET A 554 -14.81 -0.09 18.21
C MET A 554 -14.85 0.60 16.84
N ALA A 555 -16.02 0.93 16.30
CA ALA A 555 -16.13 1.71 15.09
C ALA A 555 -15.76 3.18 15.35
N VAL A 556 -14.92 3.74 14.49
CA VAL A 556 -14.46 5.14 14.56
C VAL A 556 -15.26 6.03 13.63
N VAL A 557 -15.61 5.52 12.45
CA VAL A 557 -16.42 6.23 11.46
C VAL A 557 -17.67 5.46 11.07
N ASP A 558 -18.71 6.16 10.64
CA ASP A 558 -19.92 5.56 10.07
C ASP A 558 -19.76 5.19 8.58
N SER A 559 -20.80 4.65 7.94
CA SER A 559 -20.79 4.26 6.52
C SER A 559 -20.55 5.42 5.56
N GLN A 560 -20.68 6.67 6.04
CA GLN A 560 -20.40 7.89 5.30
C GLN A 560 -19.02 8.47 5.69
N ALA A 561 -18.17 7.67 6.35
CA ALA A 561 -16.85 8.06 6.82
C ALA A 561 -16.83 9.19 7.85
N ARG A 562 -17.97 9.53 8.49
CA ARG A 562 -18.06 10.57 9.53
C ARG A 562 -17.61 10.04 10.87
N VAL A 563 -16.78 10.80 11.58
CA VAL A 563 -16.24 10.38 12.88
C VAL A 563 -17.33 10.40 13.95
N PHE A 564 -17.49 9.30 14.68
CA PHE A 564 -18.50 9.22 15.74
C PHE A 564 -18.18 10.15 16.92
N GLY A 565 -19.19 10.91 17.35
CA GLY A 565 -19.14 11.75 18.55
C GLY A 565 -18.74 13.21 18.30
N VAL A 566 -18.46 13.58 17.06
CA VAL A 566 -18.17 14.95 16.61
C VAL A 566 -18.91 15.24 15.30
N GLU A 567 -18.98 16.52 14.93
CA GLU A 567 -19.56 16.97 13.66
C GLU A 567 -18.50 17.58 12.75
N GLY A 568 -18.72 17.55 11.43
CA GLY A 568 -17.83 18.20 10.45
C GLY A 568 -16.45 17.56 10.31
N LEU A 569 -16.29 16.28 10.68
CA LEU A 569 -15.03 15.54 10.56
C LEU A 569 -15.26 14.17 9.90
N ARG A 570 -14.44 13.85 8.89
CA ARG A 570 -14.37 12.53 8.26
C ARG A 570 -12.98 11.94 8.25
N VAL A 571 -12.88 10.62 8.12
CA VAL A 571 -11.63 9.91 7.79
C VAL A 571 -11.81 9.15 6.49
N VAL A 572 -11.07 9.51 5.45
CA VAL A 572 -11.21 8.94 4.10
C VAL A 572 -9.83 8.48 3.62
N ASP A 573 -9.44 7.29 4.04
CA ASP A 573 -8.26 6.56 3.59
C ASP A 573 -8.34 5.08 4.04
N ALA A 574 -7.26 4.32 3.87
CA ALA A 574 -7.21 2.89 4.25
C ALA A 574 -7.48 2.62 5.74
N SER A 575 -7.24 3.57 6.64
CA SER A 575 -7.61 3.44 8.07
C SER A 575 -9.12 3.25 8.25
N ALA A 576 -9.95 3.81 7.37
CA ALA A 576 -11.39 3.77 7.49
C ALA A 576 -12.01 2.44 7.07
N PHE A 577 -11.26 1.52 6.46
CA PHE A 577 -11.84 0.26 6.00
C PHE A 577 -12.37 -0.58 7.20
N PRO A 578 -13.51 -1.27 7.10
CA PRO A 578 -14.00 -2.17 8.16
C PRO A 578 -13.08 -3.40 8.34
N PHE A 579 -12.47 -3.84 7.24
CA PHE A 579 -11.44 -4.88 7.14
C PHE A 579 -10.55 -4.59 5.92
N LEU A 580 -9.39 -5.23 5.80
CA LEU A 580 -8.57 -5.17 4.58
C LEU A 580 -9.14 -6.13 3.53
N PRO A 581 -9.64 -5.65 2.37
CA PRO A 581 -10.11 -6.56 1.32
C PRO A 581 -8.95 -7.40 0.75
N PRO A 582 -9.23 -8.57 0.14
CA PRO A 582 -8.18 -9.40 -0.43
C PRO A 582 -7.54 -8.70 -1.64
N GLY A 583 -6.23 -8.89 -1.82
CA GLY A 583 -5.41 -8.19 -2.80
C GLY A 583 -4.89 -6.85 -2.27
N HIS A 584 -4.38 -6.01 -3.18
CA HIS A 584 -3.75 -4.74 -2.78
C HIS A 584 -4.80 -3.63 -2.57
N PRO A 585 -4.66 -2.77 -1.55
CA PRO A 585 -5.73 -1.85 -1.13
C PRO A 585 -5.84 -0.56 -1.97
N GLN A 586 -4.93 -0.33 -2.92
CA GLN A 586 -4.85 0.96 -3.60
C GLN A 586 -6.14 1.33 -4.34
N SER A 587 -6.73 0.40 -5.09
CA SER A 587 -7.98 0.68 -5.82
C SER A 587 -9.16 0.91 -4.88
N VAL A 588 -9.20 0.22 -3.73
CA VAL A 588 -10.21 0.41 -2.68
C VAL A 588 -10.10 1.80 -2.06
N ALA A 589 -8.87 2.30 -1.87
CA ALA A 589 -8.61 3.63 -1.36
C ALA A 589 -9.11 4.73 -2.32
N TYR A 590 -8.95 4.54 -3.64
CA TYR A 590 -9.54 5.43 -4.65
C TYR A 590 -11.06 5.32 -4.70
N MET A 591 -11.60 4.10 -4.67
CA MET A 591 -13.05 3.86 -4.66
C MET A 591 -13.73 4.58 -3.50
N LEU A 592 -13.18 4.44 -2.28
CA LEU A 592 -13.74 5.10 -1.10
C LEU A 592 -13.70 6.62 -1.25
N ALA A 593 -12.61 7.18 -1.77
CA ALA A 593 -12.49 8.61 -2.01
C ALA A 593 -13.51 9.12 -3.05
N GLU A 594 -13.65 8.45 -4.18
CA GLU A 594 -14.62 8.79 -5.23
C GLU A 594 -16.07 8.69 -4.72
N LYS A 595 -16.37 7.64 -3.95
CA LYS A 595 -17.68 7.46 -3.33
C LYS A 595 -17.99 8.60 -2.35
N ILE A 596 -17.14 8.83 -1.35
CA ILE A 596 -17.38 9.86 -0.33
C ILE A 596 -17.39 11.27 -0.93
N ALA A 597 -16.52 11.55 -1.91
CA ALA A 597 -16.59 12.82 -2.65
C ALA A 597 -17.96 13.00 -3.33
N SER A 598 -18.49 11.94 -3.96
CA SER A 598 -19.81 11.99 -4.59
C SER A 598 -20.92 12.19 -3.57
N ASP A 599 -20.85 11.50 -2.43
CA ASP A 599 -21.84 11.64 -1.35
C ASP A 599 -21.84 13.07 -0.77
N ILE A 600 -20.67 13.70 -0.65
CA ILE A 600 -20.56 15.13 -0.24
C ILE A 600 -21.16 16.05 -1.31
N ILE A 601 -20.79 15.86 -2.57
CA ILE A 601 -21.21 16.74 -3.69
C ILE A 601 -22.73 16.66 -3.92
N LEU A 602 -23.33 15.49 -3.79
CA LEU A 602 -24.77 15.29 -4.02
C LEU A 602 -25.65 15.73 -2.83
N TRP A 603 -25.04 15.94 -1.66
CA TRP A 603 -25.75 16.41 -0.47
C TRP A 603 -25.99 17.93 -0.49
N ASP A 604 -25.13 18.67 -1.18
CA ASP A 604 -25.21 20.12 -1.43
C ASP A 604 -26.05 20.45 -2.67
#